data_AF-G5LM22-F1
#
_entry.id   AF-G5LM22-F1
#
_cell.length_a   1.000
_cell.length_b   1.000
_cell.length_c   1.000
_cell.angle_alpha   90.00
_cell.angle_beta   90.00
_cell.angle_gamma   90.00
#
_symmetry.space_group_name_H-M   'P 1'
#
loop_
_entity.id
_entity.type
_entity.pdbx_description
1 polymer ?
#
loop_
_entity_poly.entity_id
_entity_poly.type
_entity_poly.pdbx_seq_one_letter_code
_entity_poly.pdbx_strand_id
1 'polypeptide(L)' 'MTMIASKFGIGQQVRHSLLGYLGVVVDIDPVPRGNGR' A
#
# COMPACT_ATOMS: atom_id res chain seq x y z
N MET A 1 3.74 2.38 -19.99
CA MET A 1 3.82 1.51 -18.79
C MET A 1 3.75 2.40 -17.56
N THR A 2 2.66 2.40 -16.81
CA THR A 2 2.56 3.18 -15.56
C THR A 2 3.01 2.27 -14.42
N MET A 3 4.15 2.56 -13.81
CA MET A 3 4.59 1.83 -12.62
C MET A 3 3.78 2.30 -11.42
N ILE A 4 2.94 1.42 -10.87
CA ILE A 4 2.33 1.63 -9.55
C ILE A 4 3.43 1.33 -8.53
N ALA A 5 3.99 2.37 -7.93
CA ALA A 5 5.03 2.21 -6.92
C ALA A 5 4.39 2.17 -5.53
N SER A 6 4.58 1.06 -4.82
CA SER A 6 4.21 0.91 -3.41
C SER A 6 5.44 0.53 -2.60
N LYS A 7 5.51 1.03 -1.36
CA LYS A 7 6.55 0.64 -0.40
C LYS A 7 6.38 -0.79 0.12
N PHE A 8 5.17 -1.36 -0.06
CA PHE A 8 4.80 -2.68 0.44
C PHE A 8 4.20 -3.54 -0.69
N GLY A 9 4.39 -4.85 -0.61
CA GLY A 9 3.76 -5.83 -1.51
C GLY A 9 2.57 -6.53 -0.87
N ILE A 10 1.65 -7.03 -1.70
CA ILE A 10 0.54 -7.89 -1.25
C ILE A 10 1.13 -9.22 -0.70
N GLY A 11 0.59 -9.70 0.41
CA GLY A 11 1.08 -10.86 1.15
C GLY A 11 2.23 -10.56 2.12
N GLN A 12 2.77 -9.33 2.11
CA GLN A 12 3.83 -8.94 3.04
C GLN A 12 3.28 -8.81 4.47
N GLN A 13 3.98 -9.42 5.43
CA GLN A 13 3.74 -9.17 6.85
C GLN A 13 4.26 -7.78 7.24
N VAL A 14 3.42 -7.02 7.93
CA VAL A 14 3.69 -5.64 8.36
C VAL A 14 3.28 -5.43 9.83
N ARG A 15 3.77 -4.35 10.44
CA ARG A 15 3.37 -3.93 11.79
C ARG A 15 2.70 -2.57 11.75
N HIS A 16 1.59 -2.43 12.47
CA HIS A 16 0.98 -1.12 12.69
C HIS A 16 1.94 -0.24 13.49
N SER A 17 2.41 0.88 12.92
CA SER A 17 3.53 1.64 13.48
C SER A 17 3.27 2.19 14.89
N LEU A 18 2.02 2.57 15.20
CA LEU A 18 1.67 3.12 16.52
C LEU A 18 1.26 2.05 17.54
N LEU A 19 0.63 0.97 17.09
CA LEU A 19 -0.04 -0.01 17.98
C LEU A 19 0.67 -1.37 18.01
N GLY A 20 1.65 -1.59 17.14
CA GLY A 20 2.47 -2.79 17.09
C GLY A 20 1.82 -4.06 16.53
N TYR A 21 0.50 -4.02 16.23
CA TYR A 21 -0.23 -5.17 15.73
C TYR A 21 0.37 -5.73 14.44
N LEU A 22 0.48 -7.05 14.40
CA LEU A 22 0.91 -7.79 13.21
C LEU A 22 -0.25 -7.90 12.22
N GLY A 23 0.02 -7.64 10.95
CA GLY A 23 -0.95 -7.79 9.87
C GLY A 23 -0.30 -8.20 8.56
N VAL A 24 -1.11 -8.41 7.53
CA VAL A 24 -0.69 -8.74 6.17
C VAL A 24 -1.37 -7.79 5.20
N VAL A 25 -0.62 -7.27 4.22
CA VAL A 25 -1.18 -6.43 3.15
C VAL A 25 -2.00 -7.32 2.21
N VAL A 26 -3.29 -7.03 2.04
CA VAL A 26 -4.19 -7.84 1.19
C VAL A 26 -4.55 -7.18 -0.13
N ASP A 27 -4.48 -5.85 -0.19
CA ASP A 27 -4.79 -5.06 -1.38
C ASP A 27 -4.05 -3.71 -1.35
N ILE A 28 -3.91 -3.06 -2.51
CA ILE A 28 -3.27 -1.75 -2.68
C ILE A 28 -4.05 -0.91 -3.70
N ASP A 29 -4.72 0.13 -3.21
CA ASP A 29 -5.41 1.09 -4.06
C ASP A 29 -4.45 2.15 -4.65
N PRO A 30 -4.25 2.19 -5.98
CA PRO A 30 -3.49 3.26 -6.60
C PRO A 30 -4.33 4.53 -6.74
N VAL A 31 -3.73 5.70 -6.55
CA VAL A 31 -4.34 6.96 -6.99
C VAL A 31 -4.10 7.13 -8.49
N PRO A 32 -5.14 7.34 -9.32
CA PRO A 32 -4.96 7.60 -10.75
C PRO A 32 -4.11 8.85 -10.97
N ARG A 33 -3.19 8.80 -11.95
CA ARG A 33 -2.55 10.03 -12.44
C ARG A 33 -3.54 10.79 -13.33
N GLY A 34 -4.37 11.60 -12.70
CA GLY A 34 -5.29 12.57 -13.30
C GLY A 34 -5.51 13.70 -12.30
N ASN A 35 -5.30 14.94 -12.76
CA ASN A 35 -5.20 16.17 -11.97
C ASN A 35 -6.21 16.24 -10.83
N GLY A 36 -5.83 16.82 -9.68
CA GLY A 36 -6.70 17.12 -8.54
C GLY A 36 -7.87 18.07 -8.88
N ARG A 37 -8.80 17.55 -9.66
CA ARG A 37 -10.16 17.97 -9.97
C ARG A 37 -11.01 16.71 -10.02
#